data_AF-A0A966EL79-F1
#
_entry.id   AF-A0A966EL79-F1
#
_cell.length_a   1.000
_cell.length_b   1.000
_cell.length_c   1.000
_cell.angle_alpha   90.00
_cell.angle_beta   90.00
_cell.angle_gamma   90.00
#
_symmetry.space_group_name_H-M   'P 1'
#
loop_
_entity.id
_entity.type
_entity.pdbx_description
1 polymer ?
#
loop_
_entity_poly.entity_id
_entity_poly.type
_entity_poly.pdbx_seq_one_letter_code
_entity_poly.pdbx_strand_id
1 'polypeptide(L)' 'MKVAPGDNLNWHYSEEAGKAPANSTGKVKADALGLITIPKMAISNKPRTLTISK' A
#
# COMPACT_ATOMS: atom_id res chain seq x y z
N MET A 1 -5.61 11.95 0.92
CA MET A 1 -6.33 11.33 2.06
C MET A 1 -5.61 11.71 3.35
N LYS A 2 -6.33 12.05 4.43
CA LYS A 2 -5.75 12.19 5.78
C LYS A 2 -5.85 10.85 6.50
N VAL A 3 -4.71 10.32 6.95
CA VAL A 3 -4.60 9.08 7.72
C VAL A 3 -4.50 9.44 9.20
N ALA A 4 -5.31 8.81 10.03
CA ALA A 4 -5.30 8.97 11.48
C ALA A 4 -4.64 7.75 12.15
N PRO A 5 -4.05 7.92 13.34
CA PRO A 5 -3.55 6.80 14.13
C PRO A 5 -4.61 5.72 14.33
N GLY A 6 -4.24 4.47 14.07
CA GLY A 6 -5.14 3.32 14.21
C GLY A 6 -6.07 3.06 13.02
N ASP A 7 -6.05 3.88 11.96
CA ASP A 7 -6.80 3.62 10.73
C ASP A 7 -6.41 2.26 10.12
N ASN A 8 -7.42 1.46 9.77
CA ASN A 8 -7.23 0.27 8.96
C ASN A 8 -7.27 0.67 7.48
N LEU A 9 -6.21 0.35 6.75
CA LEU A 9 -6.03 0.73 5.35
C LEU A 9 -5.76 -0.51 4.51
N ASN A 10 -6.18 -0.43 3.26
CA ASN A 10 -5.85 -1.41 2.23
C ASN A 10 -4.70 -0.86 1.39
N TRP A 11 -3.71 -1.69 1.11
CA TRP A 11 -2.64 -1.38 0.17
C TRP A 11 -2.64 -2.37 -0.98
N HIS A 12 -2.26 -1.90 -2.16
CA HIS A 12 -1.96 -2.74 -3.30
C HIS A 12 -0.85 -2.10 -4.13
N TYR A 13 0.02 -2.92 -4.70
CA TYR A 13 0.85 -2.46 -5.81
C TYR A 13 0.03 -2.44 -7.10
N SER A 14 0.49 -1.82 -8.18
CA SER A 14 0.02 -2.01 -9.55
C SER A 14 1.14 -2.00 -10.57
N GLU A 15 1.09 -2.96 -11.52
CA GLU A 15 2.05 -3.03 -12.64
C GLU A 15 1.74 -1.99 -13.73
N GLU A 16 0.49 -1.53 -13.80
CA GLU A 16 0.06 -0.37 -14.60
C GLU A 16 -0.70 0.62 -13.70
N ALA A 17 -0.54 1.93 -13.93
CA ALA A 17 -1.43 2.91 -13.35
C ALA A 17 -2.87 2.63 -13.83
N GLY A 18 -3.76 2.21 -12.92
CA GLY A 18 -5.16 1.91 -13.25
C GLY A 18 -5.53 0.43 -13.41
N LYS A 19 -4.61 -0.52 -13.20
CA LYS A 19 -4.96 -1.96 -13.11
C LYS A 19 -4.42 -2.60 -11.84
N ALA A 20 -5.29 -3.21 -11.03
CA ALA A 20 -4.85 -3.99 -9.88
C ALA A 20 -4.00 -5.20 -10.37
N PRO A 21 -2.78 -5.41 -9.88
CA PRO A 21 -2.02 -6.62 -10.09
C PRO A 21 -2.58 -7.65 -9.11
N ALA A 22 -2.79 -8.86 -9.59
CA ALA A 22 -3.45 -9.92 -8.85
C ALA A 22 -2.62 -10.48 -7.67
N ASN A 23 -1.46 -9.89 -7.32
CA ASN A 23 -0.40 -10.66 -6.64
C ASN A 23 0.16 -10.01 -5.37
N SER A 24 -0.17 -8.75 -5.05
CA SER A 24 0.40 -8.08 -3.86
C SER A 24 -0.55 -7.02 -3.31
N THR A 25 -1.52 -7.48 -2.54
CA THR A 25 -2.43 -6.65 -1.75
C THR A 25 -2.37 -7.06 -0.29
N GLY A 26 -2.76 -6.15 0.61
CA GLY A 26 -2.84 -6.47 2.03
C GLY A 26 -3.51 -5.37 2.84
N LYS A 27 -3.63 -5.64 4.14
CA LYS A 27 -4.12 -4.68 5.13
C LYS A 27 -2.96 -4.17 5.96
N VAL A 28 -2.95 -2.87 6.21
CA VAL A 28 -1.99 -2.20 7.10
C VAL A 28 -2.75 -1.31 8.06
N LYS A 29 -2.22 -1.18 9.27
CA LYS A 29 -2.75 -0.28 10.28
C LYS A 29 -1.79 0.88 10.45
N ALA A 30 -2.32 2.10 10.47
CA ALA A 30 -1.52 3.27 10.79
C ALA A 30 -1.10 3.22 12.26
N ASP A 31 0.17 3.51 12.55
CA ASP A 31 0.70 3.51 13.91
C ASP A 31 0.22 4.73 14.72
N ALA A 32 0.73 4.88 15.96
CA ALA A 32 0.38 5.99 16.85
C ALA A 32 0.72 7.39 16.28
N LEU A 33 1.62 7.46 15.30
CA LEU A 33 2.04 8.69 14.63
C LEU A 33 1.33 8.87 13.27
N GLY A 34 0.46 7.94 12.88
CA GLY A 34 -0.20 7.94 11.58
C GLY A 34 0.70 7.46 10.44
N LEU A 35 1.85 6.84 10.75
CA LEU A 35 2.75 6.27 9.75
C LEU A 35 2.28 4.88 9.35
N ILE A 36 2.55 4.52 8.09
CA ILE A 36 2.17 3.24 7.52
C ILE A 36 3.45 2.51 7.14
N THR A 37 3.69 1.35 7.76
CA THR A 37 4.80 0.47 7.36
C THR A 37 4.28 -0.60 6.42
N ILE A 38 4.80 -0.62 5.20
CA ILE A 38 4.46 -1.62 4.19
C ILE A 38 5.63 -2.59 4.08
N PRO A 39 5.40 -3.92 4.04
CA PRO A 39 6.46 -4.90 3.89
C PRO A 39 7.36 -4.59 2.69
N LYS A 40 8.68 -4.77 2.88
CA LYS A 40 9.68 -4.55 1.83
C LYS A 40 9.32 -5.42 0.63
N MET A 41 9.07 -4.77 -0.50
CA MET A 41 8.80 -5.47 -1.76
C MET A 41 10.11 -6.06 -2.30
N ALA A 42 10.05 -7.24 -2.91
CA ALA A 42 11.14 -7.73 -3.74
C ALA A 42 11.39 -6.71 -4.86
N ILE A 43 12.66 -6.33 -5.07
CA ILE A 43 13.02 -5.35 -6.10
C ILE A 43 12.62 -5.92 -7.46
N SER A 44 11.73 -5.21 -8.16
CA SER A 44 11.34 -5.53 -9.53
C SER A 44 12.01 -4.55 -10.48
N ASN A 45 12.48 -5.04 -11.63
CA ASN A 45 13.02 -4.19 -12.70
C ASN A 45 11.92 -3.41 -13.45
N LYS A 46 10.64 -3.61 -13.10
CA LYS A 46 9.51 -2.85 -13.64
C LYS A 46 9.01 -1.87 -12.58
N PRO A 47 8.82 -0.58 -12.91
CA PRO A 47 8.23 0.37 -11.99
C PRO A 47 6.81 -0.09 -11.62
N ARG A 48 6.46 0.04 -10.34
CA ARG A 48 5.13 -0.31 -9.80
C ARG A 48 4.57 0.88 -9.03
N THR A 49 3.27 1.11 -9.12
CA THR A 49 2.59 2.14 -8.33
C THR A 49 2.13 1.53 -7.00
N LEU A 50 2.35 2.23 -5.89
CA LEU A 50 1.77 1.88 -4.60
C LEU A 50 0.51 2.72 -4.38
N THR A 51 -0.62 2.06 -4.16
CA THR A 51 -1.88 2.73 -3.84
C THR A 51 -2.33 2.36 -2.43
N ILE A 52 -2.79 3.37 -1.68
CA ILE A 52 -3.34 3.23 -0.32
C ILE A 52 -4.77 3.75 -0.34
N SER A 53 -5.71 2.95 0.15
CA SER A 53 -7.13 3.30 0.23
C SER A 53 -7.74 2.92 1.59
N LYS A 54 -8.79 3.63 2.00
CA LYS A 54 -9.66 3.26 3.12
C LYS A 54 -10.73 2.31 2.61
#